data_AF-A0A6N7AXH8-F1
#
_entry.id   AF-A0A6N7AXH8-F1
#
_cell.length_a   1.000
_cell.length_b   1.000
_cell.length_c   1.000
_cell.angle_alpha   90.00
_cell.angle_beta   90.00
_cell.angle_gamma   90.00
#
_symmetry.space_group_name_H-M   'P 1'
#
loop_
_entity.id
_entity.type
_entity.pdbx_description
1 polymer ?
#
loop_
_entity_poly.entity_id
_entity_poly.type
_entity_poly.pdbx_seq_one_letter_code
_entity_poly.pdbx_strand_id
1 'polypeptide(L)'
;MAERLFSAEAQEKLMQNKNVIKVSETSITYSVDLKIEAVRANVVGGKPPSLIFLDAGFDLEMIGRDNPKRCLRRWRPVLEKLGEEGLRNDQRGKNSTGRPTERELTIEEKLRRAEAKVRYLEKENELLKKFDGIERSVDDRPSKKYRLIHSLIEAKQQGFNVVYLCEVAGVSCSGYYKWLSGALKRAQSHMKDELDLTNCSSIDQVRRVLDDYIYNYNHNRYQWTRKKMAPVEYRNHLLAA
;
A
#
# COMPACT_ATOMS: atom_id res chain seq x y z
N MET A 1 14.90 -12.34 -17.86
CA MET A 1 16.29 -12.13 -17.40
C MET A 1 16.86 -13.50 -17.16
N ALA A 2 17.91 -13.90 -17.89
CA ALA A 2 18.49 -15.23 -17.74
C ALA A 2 18.95 -15.43 -16.29
N GLU A 3 18.51 -16.52 -15.66
CA GLU A 3 18.96 -16.90 -14.33
C GLU A 3 20.41 -17.36 -14.44
N ARG A 4 21.33 -16.52 -13.98
CA ARG A 4 22.74 -16.91 -13.90
C ARG A 4 22.90 -17.82 -12.70
N LEU A 5 23.04 -19.12 -12.97
CA LEU A 5 23.32 -20.12 -11.95
C LEU A 5 24.82 -20.17 -11.65
N PHE A 6 25.19 -20.27 -10.38
CA PHE A 6 26.56 -20.49 -9.94
C PHE A 6 26.90 -21.97 -10.11
N SER A 7 27.97 -22.28 -10.87
CA SER A 7 28.52 -23.63 -10.95
C SER A 7 29.06 -24.09 -9.59
N ALA A 8 29.17 -25.40 -9.37
CA ALA A 8 29.71 -25.95 -8.13
C ALA A 8 31.11 -25.38 -7.79
N GLU A 9 31.99 -25.27 -8.80
CA GLU A 9 33.31 -24.67 -8.65
C GLU A 9 33.24 -23.19 -8.23
N ALA A 10 32.31 -22.42 -8.81
CA ALA A 10 32.11 -21.02 -8.44
C ALA A 10 31.58 -20.89 -7.00
N GLN A 11 30.69 -21.79 -6.57
CA GLN A 11 30.19 -21.81 -5.19
C GLN A 11 31.31 -22.10 -4.20
N GLU A 12 32.18 -23.06 -4.49
CA GLU A 12 33.32 -23.40 -3.63
C GLU A 12 34.31 -22.24 -3.51
N LYS A 13 34.68 -21.60 -4.63
CA LYS A 13 35.54 -20.40 -4.63
C LYS A 13 34.93 -19.25 -3.82
N LEU A 14 33.63 -19.01 -3.96
CA LEU A 14 32.95 -17.95 -3.21
C LEU A 14 32.85 -18.27 -1.71
N MET A 15 32.68 -19.54 -1.33
CA MET A 15 32.66 -19.97 0.07
C MET A 15 34.01 -19.81 0.79
N GLN A 16 35.12 -19.74 0.06
CA GLN A 16 36.45 -19.46 0.64
C GLN A 16 36.60 -17.99 1.10
N ASN A 17 35.76 -17.07 0.62
CA ASN A 17 35.82 -15.67 1.00
C ASN A 17 35.17 -15.44 2.38
N LYS A 18 35.92 -14.85 3.32
CA LYS A 18 35.46 -14.51 4.69
C LYS A 18 34.15 -13.69 4.74
N ASN A 19 33.85 -12.95 3.68
CA ASN A 19 32.68 -12.09 3.59
C ASN A 19 31.42 -12.81 3.07
N VAL A 20 31.49 -14.12 2.88
CA VAL A 20 30.39 -14.98 2.43
C VAL A 20 29.98 -15.92 3.56
N ILE A 21 28.69 -15.94 3.89
CA ILE A 21 28.10 -16.87 4.87
C ILE A 21 27.61 -18.14 4.18
N LYS A 22 26.93 -17.99 3.04
CA LYS A 22 26.32 -19.09 2.30
C LYS A 22 26.22 -18.74 0.82
N VAL A 23 26.47 -19.71 -0.04
CA VAL A 23 26.20 -19.62 -1.47
C VAL A 23 25.14 -20.67 -1.84
N SER A 24 24.21 -20.27 -2.70
CA SER A 24 23.22 -21.14 -3.34
C SER A 24 23.41 -21.04 -4.85
N GLU A 25 22.72 -21.88 -5.62
CA GLU A 25 22.78 -21.84 -7.08
C GLU A 25 22.42 -20.49 -7.68
N THR A 26 21.61 -19.67 -7.01
CA THR A 26 21.10 -18.40 -7.54
C THR A 26 21.53 -17.18 -6.74
N SER A 27 22.06 -17.34 -5.53
CA SER A 27 22.29 -16.21 -4.63
C SER A 27 23.43 -16.41 -3.64
N ILE A 28 24.07 -15.29 -3.27
CA ILE A 28 25.14 -15.21 -2.27
C ILE A 28 24.58 -14.51 -1.02
N THR A 29 24.76 -15.13 0.13
CA THR A 29 24.48 -14.53 1.44
C THR A 29 25.77 -13.94 1.99
N TYR A 30 25.83 -12.61 2.02
CA TYR A 30 26.99 -11.87 2.52
C TYR A 30 27.00 -11.74 4.04
N SER A 31 28.19 -11.64 4.63
CA SER A 31 28.41 -11.34 6.04
C SER A 31 27.78 -10.01 6.43
N VAL A 32 27.35 -9.87 7.69
CA VAL A 32 26.78 -8.62 8.18
C VAL A 32 27.84 -7.52 8.15
N ASP A 33 29.07 -7.84 8.53
CA ASP A 33 30.19 -6.89 8.58
C ASP A 33 30.46 -6.29 7.19
N LEU A 34 30.51 -7.13 6.14
CA LEU A 34 30.64 -6.63 4.77
C LEU A 34 29.49 -5.68 4.40
N LYS A 35 28.25 -6.01 4.77
CA LYS A 35 27.09 -5.16 4.43
C LYS A 35 27.22 -3.77 5.05
N ILE A 36 27.62 -3.71 6.32
CA ILE A 36 27.77 -2.45 7.07
C ILE A 36 28.95 -1.65 6.50
N GLU A 37 30.12 -2.29 6.36
CA GLU A 37 31.33 -1.66 5.82
C GLU A 37 31.11 -1.16 4.39
N ALA A 38 30.46 -1.96 3.54
CA ALA A 38 30.20 -1.57 2.16
C ALA A 38 29.30 -0.33 2.07
N VAL A 39 28.24 -0.24 2.88
CA VAL A 39 27.38 0.95 2.89
C VAL A 39 28.14 2.16 3.42
N ARG A 40 28.91 2.01 4.50
CA ARG A 40 29.73 3.10 5.07
C ARG A 40 30.78 3.61 4.08
N ALA A 41 31.55 2.71 3.48
CA ALA A 41 32.58 3.04 2.50
C ALA A 41 32.00 3.74 1.26
N ASN A 42 30.77 3.39 0.89
CA ASN A 42 30.10 4.02 -0.24
C ASN A 42 29.50 5.39 0.09
N VAL A 43 28.88 5.55 1.26
CA VAL A 43 28.22 6.80 1.66
C VAL A 43 29.22 7.83 2.19
N VAL A 44 30.09 7.44 3.11
CA VAL A 44 31.06 8.33 3.75
C VAL A 44 32.35 8.42 2.93
N GLY A 45 32.85 7.26 2.49
CA GLY A 45 34.12 7.18 1.75
C GLY A 45 34.00 7.46 0.25
N GLY A 46 32.79 7.60 -0.29
CA GLY A 46 32.56 7.82 -1.73
C GLY A 46 33.05 6.68 -2.64
N LYS A 47 33.49 5.53 -2.09
CA LYS A 47 34.05 4.44 -2.88
C LYS A 47 32.98 3.85 -3.82
N PRO A 48 33.31 3.60 -5.10
CA PRO A 48 32.35 3.00 -6.02
C PRO A 48 32.01 1.55 -5.60
N PRO A 49 30.77 1.07 -5.84
CA PRO A 49 30.33 -0.27 -5.44
C PRO A 49 31.24 -1.41 -5.92
N SER A 50 31.73 -1.32 -7.15
CA SER A 50 32.63 -2.31 -7.75
C SER A 50 33.94 -2.43 -6.97
N LEU A 51 34.55 -1.30 -6.62
CA LEU A 51 35.82 -1.27 -5.89
C LEU A 51 35.66 -1.83 -4.47
N ILE A 52 34.55 -1.54 -3.80
CA ILE A 52 34.27 -2.10 -2.47
C ILE A 52 34.25 -3.62 -2.49
N PHE A 53 33.64 -4.22 -3.51
CA PHE A 53 33.56 -5.67 -3.63
C PHE A 53 34.88 -6.28 -4.12
N LEU A 54 35.64 -5.58 -4.96
CA LEU A 54 37.01 -5.99 -5.33
C LEU A 54 37.94 -5.99 -4.10
N ASP A 55 37.93 -4.91 -3.31
CA ASP A 55 38.69 -4.77 -2.05
C ASP A 55 38.31 -5.88 -1.06
N ALA A 56 37.03 -6.31 -1.07
CA ALA A 56 36.51 -7.40 -0.27
C ALA A 56 36.80 -8.81 -0.85
N GLY A 57 37.58 -8.90 -1.93
CA GLY A 57 38.04 -10.15 -2.53
C GLY A 57 37.02 -10.85 -3.44
N PHE A 58 36.06 -10.12 -4.02
CA PHE A 58 35.11 -10.68 -4.98
C PHE A 58 35.55 -10.45 -6.43
N ASP A 59 35.41 -11.49 -7.25
CA ASP A 59 35.49 -11.36 -8.69
C ASP A 59 34.15 -10.85 -9.26
N LEU A 60 34.17 -9.68 -9.88
CA LEU A 60 33.00 -9.02 -10.47
C LEU A 60 32.43 -9.77 -11.68
N GLU A 61 33.26 -10.50 -12.42
CA GLU A 61 32.77 -11.36 -13.49
C GLU A 61 32.00 -12.53 -12.90
N MET A 62 32.49 -13.11 -11.80
CA MET A 62 31.85 -14.23 -11.12
C MET A 62 30.52 -13.84 -10.48
N ILE A 63 30.48 -12.77 -9.67
CA ILE A 63 29.25 -12.35 -8.97
C ILE A 63 28.30 -11.49 -9.82
N GLY A 64 28.78 -11.01 -10.97
CA GLY A 64 28.07 -10.10 -11.86
C GLY A 64 28.37 -8.62 -11.57
N ARG A 65 28.74 -7.87 -12.62
CA ARG A 65 29.18 -6.46 -12.54
C ARG A 65 28.17 -5.51 -11.86
N ASP A 66 26.87 -5.76 -12.03
CA ASP A 66 25.80 -4.95 -11.42
C ASP A 66 25.47 -5.34 -9.97
N ASN A 67 25.90 -6.52 -9.53
CA ASN A 67 25.51 -7.07 -8.24
C ASN A 67 25.95 -6.18 -7.06
N PRO A 68 27.18 -5.62 -7.02
CA PRO A 68 27.58 -4.67 -5.98
C PRO A 68 26.63 -3.46 -5.86
N LYS A 69 26.23 -2.89 -7.00
CA LYS A 69 25.29 -1.75 -7.04
C LYS A 69 23.90 -2.14 -6.54
N ARG A 70 23.40 -3.32 -6.92
CA ARG A 70 22.11 -3.85 -6.44
C ARG A 70 22.13 -4.14 -4.94
N CYS A 71 23.22 -4.69 -4.43
CA CYS A 71 23.42 -4.95 -3.00
C CYS A 71 23.34 -3.65 -2.19
N LEU A 72 24.13 -2.63 -2.57
CA LEU A 72 24.11 -1.35 -1.87
C LEU A 72 22.76 -0.63 -1.94
N ARG A 73 22.06 -0.71 -3.10
CA ARG A 73 20.70 -0.18 -3.23
C ARG A 73 19.72 -0.82 -2.23
N ARG A 74 19.92 -2.11 -1.88
CA ARG A 74 19.10 -2.82 -0.90
C ARG A 74 19.54 -2.55 0.54
N TRP A 75 20.83 -2.47 0.82
CA TRP A 75 21.35 -2.36 2.19
C TRP A 75 21.30 -0.94 2.75
N ARG A 76 21.56 0.08 1.90
CA ARG A 76 21.56 1.49 2.30
C ARG A 76 20.27 1.93 3.03
N PRO A 77 19.06 1.74 2.47
CA PRO A 77 17.84 2.18 3.15
C PRO A 77 17.54 1.40 4.43
N VAL A 78 18.06 0.17 4.56
CA VAL A 78 17.91 -0.63 5.79
C VAL A 78 18.79 -0.05 6.89
N LEU A 79 20.07 0.21 6.59
CA LEU A 79 20.99 0.81 7.55
C LEU A 79 20.54 2.21 7.98
N GLU A 80 20.02 3.02 7.05
CA GLU A 80 19.54 4.37 7.33
C GLU A 80 18.31 4.38 8.26
N LYS A 81 17.36 3.47 8.05
CA LYS A 81 16.09 3.45 8.81
C LYS A 81 16.16 2.68 10.12
N LEU A 82 16.92 1.58 10.15
CA LEU A 82 16.91 0.60 11.24
C LEU A 82 18.29 0.44 11.89
N GLY A 83 19.30 1.19 11.43
CA GLY A 83 20.67 1.05 11.92
C GLY A 83 21.32 -0.29 11.54
N GLU A 84 22.47 -0.58 12.16
CA GLU A 84 23.19 -1.84 11.96
C GLU A 84 22.34 -3.06 12.32
N GLU A 85 21.48 -2.92 13.32
CA GLU A 85 20.63 -3.99 13.83
C GLU A 85 19.60 -4.46 12.80
N GLY A 86 19.18 -3.56 11.88
CA GLY A 86 18.33 -3.92 10.74
C GLY A 86 19.04 -4.78 9.69
N LEU A 87 20.37 -4.66 9.55
CA LEU A 87 21.15 -5.52 8.64
C LEU A 87 21.55 -6.85 9.28
N ARG A 88 21.67 -6.90 10.62
CA ARG A 88 21.86 -8.13 11.40
C ARG A 88 20.61 -9.00 11.37
N ASN A 89 19.45 -8.39 11.60
CA ASN A 89 18.18 -9.11 11.71
C ASN A 89 17.44 -9.15 10.37
N ASP A 90 17.86 -10.03 9.45
CA ASP A 90 17.07 -10.31 8.24
C ASP A 90 15.75 -11.00 8.65
N GLN A 91 14.67 -10.23 8.66
CA GLN A 91 13.32 -10.68 9.03
C GLN A 91 12.56 -11.33 7.86
N ARG A 92 13.17 -11.41 6.66
CA ARG A 92 12.49 -12.05 5.51
C ARG A 92 12.17 -13.50 5.83
N GLY A 93 10.90 -13.85 5.72
CA GLY A 93 10.42 -15.23 5.93
C GLY A 93 10.32 -15.68 7.39
N LYS A 94 10.88 -14.96 8.37
CA LYS A 94 10.84 -15.36 9.79
C LYS A 94 9.43 -15.32 10.39
N ASN A 95 8.61 -14.37 9.94
CA ASN A 95 7.19 -14.27 10.33
C ASN A 95 6.26 -14.83 9.26
N SER A 96 6.78 -15.60 8.31
CA SER A 96 5.93 -16.30 7.35
C SER A 96 5.25 -17.46 8.06
N THR A 97 3.92 -17.50 8.02
CA THR A 97 3.13 -18.66 8.48
C THR A 97 3.36 -19.91 7.65
N GLY A 98 4.17 -19.82 6.58
CA GLY A 98 4.50 -20.93 5.70
C GLY A 98 3.32 -21.41 4.87
N ARG A 99 3.54 -22.50 4.14
CA ARG A 99 2.46 -23.24 3.48
C ARG A 99 1.63 -23.91 4.58
N PRO A 100 0.30 -23.79 4.59
CA PRO A 100 -0.53 -24.51 5.55
C PRO A 100 -0.22 -26.01 5.47
N THR A 101 0.18 -26.59 6.59
CA THR A 101 0.35 -28.05 6.70
C THR A 101 -1.02 -28.72 6.65
N GLU A 102 -1.11 -29.82 5.91
CA GLU A 102 -2.31 -30.63 5.79
C GLU A 102 -2.48 -31.45 7.08
N ARG A 103 -3.03 -30.80 8.11
CA ARG A 103 -3.42 -31.43 9.37
C ARG A 103 -4.92 -31.30 9.57
N GLU A 104 -5.52 -32.27 10.23
CA GLU A 104 -6.90 -32.13 10.67
C GLU A 104 -7.03 -31.00 11.69
N LEU A 105 -7.96 -30.10 11.42
CA LEU A 105 -8.26 -28.97 12.29
C LEU A 105 -9.05 -29.44 13.49
N THR A 106 -8.81 -28.81 14.64
CA THR A 106 -9.64 -29.04 15.82
C THR A 106 -11.07 -28.56 15.57
N ILE A 107 -12.03 -29.06 16.37
CA ILE A 107 -13.43 -28.62 16.28
C ILE A 107 -13.51 -27.10 16.51
N GLU A 108 -12.74 -26.57 17.47
CA GLU A 108 -12.68 -25.12 17.74
C GLU A 108 -12.11 -24.33 16.55
N GLU A 109 -11.08 -24.83 15.87
CA GLU A 109 -10.53 -24.18 14.67
C GLU A 109 -11.53 -24.20 13.51
N LYS A 110 -12.24 -25.32 13.31
CA LYS A 110 -13.32 -25.45 12.32
C LYS A 110 -14.45 -24.48 12.64
N LEU A 111 -14.87 -24.40 13.91
CA LEU A 111 -15.91 -23.47 14.36
C LEU A 111 -15.48 -22.02 14.11
N ARG A 112 -14.26 -21.63 14.50
CA ARG A 112 -13.74 -20.28 14.26
C ARG A 112 -13.71 -19.93 12.76
N ARG A 113 -13.34 -20.87 11.89
CA ARG A 113 -13.37 -20.68 10.43
C ARG A 113 -14.80 -20.54 9.89
N ALA A 114 -15.71 -21.40 10.36
CA ALA A 114 -17.11 -21.35 9.96
C ALA A 114 -17.76 -20.02 10.39
N GLU A 115 -17.58 -19.61 11.65
CA GLU A 115 -18.06 -18.32 12.14
C GLU A 115 -17.48 -17.13 11.37
N ALA A 116 -16.17 -17.17 11.04
CA ALA A 116 -15.56 -16.13 10.21
C ALA A 116 -16.17 -16.08 8.81
N LYS A 117 -16.47 -17.24 8.21
CA LYS A 117 -17.14 -17.33 6.92
C LYS A 117 -18.57 -16.81 7.00
N VAL A 118 -19.32 -17.16 8.05
CA VAL A 118 -20.68 -16.65 8.30
C VAL A 118 -20.65 -15.12 8.40
N ARG A 119 -19.78 -14.55 9.25
CA ARG A 119 -19.63 -13.09 9.36
C ARG A 119 -19.28 -12.40 8.03
N TYR A 120 -18.46 -13.03 7.20
CA TYR A 120 -18.15 -12.50 5.87
C TYR A 120 -19.38 -12.53 4.94
N LEU A 121 -20.09 -13.66 4.89
CA LEU A 121 -21.27 -13.83 4.06
C LEU A 121 -22.43 -12.91 4.49
N GLU A 122 -22.61 -12.68 5.79
CA GLU A 122 -23.59 -11.74 6.31
C GLU A 122 -23.30 -10.31 5.82
N LYS A 123 -22.02 -9.89 5.85
CA LYS A 123 -21.59 -8.60 5.30
C LYS A 123 -21.81 -8.48 3.80
N GLU A 124 -21.51 -9.54 3.05
CA GLU A 124 -21.76 -9.62 1.61
C GLU A 124 -23.25 -9.53 1.28
N ASN A 125 -24.12 -10.21 2.05
CA ASN A 125 -25.56 -10.12 1.88
C ASN A 125 -26.10 -8.70 2.16
N GLU A 126 -25.63 -8.04 3.22
CA GLU A 126 -26.00 -6.64 3.50
C GLU A 126 -25.57 -5.69 2.38
N LEU A 127 -24.41 -5.94 1.77
CA LEU A 127 -23.95 -5.20 0.61
C LEU A 127 -24.87 -5.43 -0.60
N LEU A 128 -25.19 -6.68 -0.90
CA LEU A 128 -26.06 -7.05 -2.02
C LEU A 128 -27.45 -6.42 -1.91
N LYS A 129 -28.05 -6.41 -0.71
CA LYS A 129 -29.33 -5.73 -0.45
C LYS A 129 -29.27 -4.23 -0.80
N LYS A 130 -28.16 -3.55 -0.47
CA LYS A 130 -28.00 -2.12 -0.78
C LYS A 130 -27.90 -1.86 -2.28
N PHE A 131 -27.21 -2.72 -3.04
CA PHE A 131 -27.14 -2.59 -4.49
C PHE A 131 -28.46 -2.95 -5.17
N ASP A 132 -29.11 -4.05 -4.76
CA ASP A 132 -30.43 -4.47 -5.25
C ASP A 132 -31.49 -3.37 -5.05
N GLY A 133 -31.46 -2.67 -3.91
CA GLY A 133 -32.31 -1.50 -3.68
C GLY A 133 -32.08 -0.33 -4.65
N ILE A 134 -30.85 -0.14 -5.14
CA ILE A 134 -30.54 0.88 -6.16
C ILE A 134 -31.03 0.42 -7.53
N GLU A 135 -30.81 -0.85 -7.88
CA GLU A 135 -31.21 -1.42 -9.17
C GLU A 135 -32.72 -1.44 -9.35
N ARG A 136 -33.47 -1.69 -8.28
CA ARG A 136 -34.94 -1.59 -8.28
C ARG A 136 -35.46 -0.15 -8.25
N SER A 137 -34.59 0.85 -8.03
CA SER A 137 -35.01 2.24 -7.97
C SER A 137 -35.24 2.82 -9.37
N VAL A 138 -36.13 3.81 -9.49
CA VAL A 138 -36.45 4.51 -10.76
C VAL A 138 -35.22 5.21 -11.37
N ASP A 139 -34.17 5.44 -10.57
CA ASP A 139 -32.95 6.10 -11.00
C ASP A 139 -31.74 5.22 -10.65
N ASP A 140 -31.43 4.27 -11.53
CA ASP A 140 -30.28 3.35 -11.48
C ASP A 140 -29.05 3.88 -12.27
N ARG A 141 -28.73 5.18 -12.12
CA ARG A 141 -27.53 5.72 -12.77
C ARG A 141 -26.25 5.14 -12.13
N PRO A 142 -25.20 4.81 -12.93
CA PRO A 142 -23.91 4.34 -12.41
C PRO A 142 -23.32 5.26 -11.32
N SER A 143 -23.56 6.57 -11.42
CA SER A 143 -23.16 7.56 -10.40
C SER A 143 -23.70 7.30 -9.00
N LYS A 144 -24.88 6.68 -8.85
CA LYS A 144 -25.39 6.27 -7.52
C LYS A 144 -24.65 5.05 -7.00
N LYS A 145 -24.43 4.04 -7.85
CA LYS A 145 -23.64 2.86 -7.50
C LYS A 145 -22.21 3.27 -7.09
N TYR A 146 -21.56 4.15 -7.85
CA TYR A 146 -20.23 4.69 -7.50
C TYR A 146 -20.22 5.45 -6.16
N ARG A 147 -21.27 6.22 -5.85
CA ARG A 147 -21.39 6.91 -4.58
C ARG A 147 -21.49 5.93 -3.40
N LEU A 148 -22.29 4.88 -3.53
CA LEU A 148 -22.39 3.83 -2.52
C LEU A 148 -21.03 3.13 -2.34
N ILE A 149 -20.39 2.70 -3.44
CA ILE A 149 -19.04 2.10 -3.42
C ILE A 149 -18.05 2.99 -2.67
N HIS A 150 -18.01 4.29 -2.99
CA HIS A 150 -17.12 5.23 -2.33
C HIS A 150 -17.39 5.34 -0.82
N SER A 151 -18.66 5.45 -0.42
CA SER A 151 -19.03 5.55 1.00
C SER A 151 -18.64 4.30 1.80
N LEU A 152 -18.73 3.11 1.20
CA LEU A 152 -18.35 1.85 1.84
C LEU A 152 -16.84 1.75 2.05
N ILE A 153 -16.06 2.26 1.10
CA ILE A 153 -14.60 2.35 1.19
C ILE A 153 -14.20 3.33 2.29
N GLU A 154 -14.79 4.53 2.31
CA GLU A 154 -14.49 5.57 3.31
C GLU A 154 -14.86 5.12 4.73
N ALA A 155 -15.99 4.44 4.89
CA ALA A 155 -16.42 3.94 6.18
C ALA A 155 -15.50 2.83 6.74
N LYS A 156 -14.60 2.27 5.91
CA LYS A 156 -13.75 1.10 6.23
C LYS A 156 -14.55 -0.12 6.76
N GLN A 157 -15.87 -0.13 6.59
CA GLN A 157 -16.75 -1.01 7.38
C GLN A 157 -16.73 -2.47 6.91
N GLN A 158 -16.28 -2.75 5.68
CA GLN A 158 -16.63 -4.03 5.04
C GLN A 158 -15.46 -4.87 4.52
N GLY A 159 -14.22 -4.38 4.54
CA GLY A 159 -13.06 -5.18 4.11
C GLY A 159 -13.06 -5.59 2.62
N PHE A 160 -14.02 -5.14 1.84
CA PHE A 160 -14.08 -5.35 0.39
C PHE A 160 -13.22 -4.32 -0.35
N ASN A 161 -12.56 -4.77 -1.41
CA ASN A 161 -11.81 -3.89 -2.30
C ASN A 161 -12.71 -3.30 -3.39
N VAL A 162 -12.24 -2.21 -4.02
CA VAL A 162 -12.97 -1.49 -5.08
C VAL A 162 -13.36 -2.39 -6.24
N VAL A 163 -12.49 -3.34 -6.61
CA VAL A 163 -12.70 -4.22 -7.77
C VAL A 163 -13.92 -5.10 -7.55
N TYR A 164 -13.95 -5.79 -6.41
CA TYR A 164 -15.09 -6.62 -6.01
C TYR A 164 -16.37 -5.81 -5.89
N LEU A 165 -16.31 -4.61 -5.29
CA LEU A 165 -17.48 -3.73 -5.17
C LEU A 165 -18.04 -3.29 -6.53
N CYS A 166 -17.17 -3.03 -7.51
CA CYS A 166 -17.60 -2.66 -8.86
C CYS A 166 -18.20 -3.86 -9.62
N GLU A 167 -17.62 -5.05 -9.45
CA GLU A 167 -18.11 -6.30 -10.04
C GLU A 167 -19.52 -6.61 -9.55
N VAL A 168 -19.73 -6.61 -8.22
CA VAL A 168 -21.03 -6.87 -7.60
C VAL A 168 -22.08 -5.82 -8.02
N ALA A 169 -21.66 -4.57 -8.19
CA ALA A 169 -22.54 -3.48 -8.61
C ALA A 169 -22.82 -3.43 -10.13
N GLY A 170 -22.20 -4.32 -10.92
CA GLY A 170 -22.35 -4.33 -12.38
C GLY A 170 -21.82 -3.07 -13.07
N VAL A 171 -20.76 -2.45 -12.54
CA VAL A 171 -20.15 -1.21 -13.10
C VAL A 171 -18.65 -1.36 -13.32
N SER A 172 -18.09 -0.54 -14.22
CA SER A 172 -16.64 -0.59 -14.48
C SER A 172 -15.82 0.10 -13.39
N CYS A 173 -14.68 -0.51 -13.03
CA CYS A 173 -13.69 0.08 -12.13
C CYS A 173 -13.11 1.39 -12.69
N SER A 174 -12.85 1.44 -14.00
CA SER A 174 -12.36 2.64 -14.67
C SER A 174 -13.39 3.78 -14.60
N GLY A 175 -14.68 3.46 -14.74
CA GLY A 175 -15.77 4.41 -14.55
C GLY A 175 -15.83 4.96 -13.13
N TYR A 176 -15.63 4.11 -12.11
CA TYR A 176 -15.53 4.55 -10.71
C TYR A 176 -14.41 5.58 -10.51
N TYR A 177 -13.18 5.28 -10.96
CA TYR A 177 -12.06 6.21 -10.79
C TYR A 177 -12.23 7.50 -11.62
N LYS A 178 -12.85 7.43 -12.79
CA LYS A 178 -13.22 8.62 -13.59
C LYS A 178 -14.26 9.48 -12.87
N TRP A 179 -15.26 8.86 -12.27
CA TRP A 179 -16.27 9.55 -11.46
C TRP A 179 -15.64 10.21 -10.24
N LEU A 180 -14.76 9.50 -9.54
CA LEU A 180 -14.06 9.99 -8.35
C LEU A 180 -13.14 11.18 -8.67
N SER A 181 -12.29 11.04 -9.69
CA SER A 181 -11.42 12.14 -10.14
C SER A 181 -12.22 13.35 -10.62
N GLY A 182 -13.34 13.13 -11.30
CA GLY A 182 -14.26 14.21 -11.68
C GLY A 182 -14.91 14.91 -10.48
N ALA A 183 -15.29 14.15 -9.45
CA ALA A 183 -15.83 14.72 -8.21
C ALA A 183 -14.79 15.58 -7.48
N LEU A 184 -13.55 15.08 -7.37
CA LEU A 184 -12.44 15.83 -6.79
C LEU A 184 -12.17 17.13 -7.56
N LYS A 185 -12.08 17.06 -8.90
CA LYS A 185 -11.85 18.25 -9.74
C LYS A 185 -12.94 19.31 -9.57
N ARG A 186 -14.22 18.89 -9.51
CA ARG A 186 -15.33 19.83 -9.27
C ARG A 186 -15.19 20.51 -7.90
N ALA A 187 -14.88 19.74 -6.86
CA ALA A 187 -14.66 20.29 -5.52
C ALA A 187 -13.48 21.28 -5.50
N GLN A 188 -12.38 20.94 -6.16
CA GLN A 188 -11.21 21.83 -6.27
C GLN A 188 -11.52 23.12 -7.04
N SER A 189 -12.30 23.06 -8.13
CA SER A 189 -12.69 24.26 -8.88
C SER A 189 -13.55 25.17 -8.01
N HIS A 190 -14.62 24.64 -7.40
CA HIS A 190 -15.46 25.42 -6.49
C HIS A 190 -14.66 26.07 -5.37
N MET A 191 -13.77 25.31 -4.76
CA MET A 191 -12.92 25.80 -3.68
C MET A 191 -11.98 26.91 -4.18
N LYS A 192 -11.38 26.78 -5.37
CA LYS A 192 -10.53 27.80 -5.97
C LYS A 192 -11.31 29.09 -6.28
N ASP A 193 -12.56 28.97 -6.72
CA ASP A 193 -13.40 30.12 -7.07
C ASP A 193 -13.92 30.85 -5.82
N GLU A 194 -14.09 30.14 -4.70
CA GLU A 194 -14.66 30.68 -3.45
C GLU A 194 -13.59 31.11 -2.42
N LEU A 195 -12.36 30.59 -2.50
CA LEU A 195 -11.29 30.93 -1.56
C LEU A 195 -10.42 32.10 -2.03
N ASP A 196 -10.35 33.14 -1.20
CA ASP A 196 -9.35 34.19 -1.32
C ASP A 196 -8.13 33.86 -0.45
N LEU A 197 -6.99 33.57 -1.09
CA LEU A 197 -5.72 33.29 -0.44
C LEU A 197 -4.70 34.44 -0.59
N THR A 198 -5.10 35.58 -1.16
CA THR A 198 -4.18 36.70 -1.50
C THR A 198 -3.42 37.25 -0.30
N ASN A 199 -4.02 37.19 0.90
CA ASN A 199 -3.45 37.72 2.13
C ASN A 199 -2.73 36.67 3.00
N CYS A 200 -2.57 35.43 2.50
CA CYS A 200 -1.85 34.39 3.22
C CYS A 200 -0.33 34.51 3.00
N SER A 201 0.43 34.70 4.09
CA SER A 201 1.90 34.77 4.10
C SER A 201 2.59 33.50 4.61
N SER A 202 1.83 32.49 5.06
CA SER A 202 2.38 31.20 5.49
C SER A 202 1.47 30.00 5.19
N ILE A 203 2.06 28.80 5.11
CA ILE A 203 1.32 27.53 4.90
C ILE A 203 0.27 27.31 6.00
N ASP A 204 0.56 27.71 7.24
CA ASP A 204 -0.37 27.54 8.36
C ASP A 204 -1.56 28.51 8.30
N GLN A 205 -1.41 29.68 7.67
CA GLN A 205 -2.54 30.55 7.36
C GLN A 205 -3.42 29.94 6.26
N VAL A 206 -2.80 29.40 5.21
CA VAL A 206 -3.53 28.69 4.14
C VAL A 206 -4.32 27.51 4.71
N ARG A 207 -3.70 26.70 5.59
CA ARG A 207 -4.38 25.59 6.28
C ARG A 207 -5.60 26.05 7.07
N ARG A 208 -5.48 27.14 7.85
CA ARG A 208 -6.61 27.69 8.62
C ARG A 208 -7.76 28.13 7.74
N VAL A 209 -7.48 28.86 6.66
CA VAL A 209 -8.51 29.31 5.70
C VAL A 209 -9.19 28.10 5.05
N LEU A 210 -8.43 27.07 4.69
CA LEU A 210 -8.96 25.83 4.15
C LEU A 210 -9.86 25.10 5.15
N ASP A 211 -9.42 24.95 6.40
CA ASP A 211 -10.19 24.27 7.45
C ASP A 211 -11.51 25.01 7.75
N ASP A 212 -11.47 26.34 7.84
CA ASP A 212 -12.66 27.17 8.03
C ASP A 212 -13.64 27.04 6.86
N TYR A 213 -13.13 27.05 5.63
CA TYR A 213 -13.94 26.84 4.43
C TYR A 213 -14.59 25.46 4.42
N ILE A 214 -13.81 24.40 4.67
CA ILE A 214 -14.31 23.02 4.72
C ILE A 214 -15.39 22.88 5.79
N TYR A 215 -15.17 23.48 6.96
CA TYR A 215 -16.15 23.47 8.05
C TYR A 215 -17.45 24.16 7.62
N ASN A 216 -17.36 25.38 7.11
CA ASN A 216 -18.52 26.17 6.66
C ASN A 216 -19.27 25.45 5.53
N TYR A 217 -18.55 24.94 4.53
CA TYR A 217 -19.12 24.16 3.43
C TYR A 217 -19.91 22.96 3.93
N ASN A 218 -19.40 22.25 4.94
CA ASN A 218 -19.99 21.01 5.43
C ASN A 218 -21.14 21.21 6.43
N HIS A 219 -21.11 22.29 7.21
CA HIS A 219 -22.06 22.53 8.31
C HIS A 219 -23.06 23.64 8.03
N ASN A 220 -22.73 24.62 7.18
CA ASN A 220 -23.54 25.83 7.00
C ASN A 220 -24.03 26.01 5.55
N ARG A 221 -23.57 25.19 4.59
CA ARG A 221 -23.99 25.30 3.17
C ARG A 221 -25.23 24.49 2.87
N TYR A 222 -26.40 25.07 3.11
CA TYR A 222 -27.68 24.45 2.76
C TYR A 222 -27.86 24.29 1.26
N GLN A 223 -28.21 23.07 0.81
CA GLN A 223 -28.37 22.76 -0.61
C GLN A 223 -29.81 22.36 -0.94
N TRP A 224 -30.40 23.01 -1.96
CA TRP A 224 -31.75 22.69 -2.44
C TRP A 224 -31.91 21.22 -2.83
N THR A 225 -30.90 20.66 -3.50
CA THR A 225 -30.85 19.25 -3.89
C THR A 225 -30.73 18.27 -2.72
N ARG A 226 -30.45 18.76 -1.50
CA ARG A 226 -30.34 17.98 -0.26
C ARG A 226 -31.45 18.33 0.73
N LYS A 227 -32.68 18.50 0.24
CA LYS A 227 -33.85 18.86 1.08
C LYS A 227 -33.59 20.10 1.98
N LYS A 228 -32.78 21.05 1.51
CA LYS A 228 -32.35 22.23 2.28
C LYS A 228 -31.64 21.87 3.60
N MET A 229 -30.75 20.88 3.56
CA MET A 229 -29.85 20.52 4.65
C MET A 229 -28.39 20.80 4.26
N ALA A 230 -27.54 21.06 5.25
CA ALA A 230 -26.10 21.10 5.06
C ALA A 230 -25.54 19.69 4.79
N PRO A 231 -24.34 19.56 4.17
CA PRO A 231 -23.81 18.25 3.82
C PRO A 231 -23.73 17.22 4.94
N VAL A 232 -23.31 17.63 6.14
CA VAL A 232 -23.22 16.75 7.32
C VAL A 232 -24.61 16.38 7.85
N GLU A 233 -25.52 17.35 7.93
CA GLU A 233 -26.91 17.10 8.36
C GLU A 233 -27.60 16.11 7.42
N TYR A 234 -27.46 16.31 6.12
CA TYR A 234 -28.02 15.41 5.11
C TYR A 234 -27.44 14.00 5.23
N ARG A 235 -26.13 13.87 5.48
CA ARG A 235 -25.49 12.56 5.73
C ARG A 235 -26.12 11.88 6.95
N ASN A 236 -26.29 12.59 8.06
CA ASN A 236 -26.88 12.05 9.27
C ASN A 236 -28.34 11.65 9.08
N HIS A 237 -29.12 12.47 8.35
CA HIS A 237 -30.50 12.15 7.97
C HIS A 237 -30.60 10.85 7.18
N LEU A 238 -29.68 10.59 6.24
CA LEU A 238 -29.64 9.34 5.46
C LEU A 238 -29.21 8.12 6.28
N LEU A 239 -28.48 8.30 7.38
CA LEU A 239 -28.06 7.20 8.25
C LEU A 239 -29.12 6.83 9.28
N ALA A 240 -30.05 7.74 9.58
CA ALA A 240 -31.14 7.55 10.52
C ALA A 240 -32.44 7.02 9.87
N ALA A 241 -32.48 6.94 8.54
CA ALA A 241 -33.60 6.46 7.74
C ALA A 241 -33.34 5.04 7.23
#